data_AF-A0A553ZNM2-F1
#
_entry.id   AF-A0A553ZNM2-F1
#
_cell.length_a   1.000
_cell.length_b   1.000
_cell.length_c   1.000
_cell.angle_alpha   90.00
_cell.angle_beta   90.00
_cell.angle_gamma   90.00
#
_symmetry.space_group_name_H-M   'P 1'
#
loop_
_entity.id
_entity.type
_entity.pdbx_description
1 polymer ?
#
loop_
_entity_poly.entity_id
_entity_poly.type
_entity_poly.pdbx_seq_one_letter_code
_entity_poly.pdbx_strand_id
1 'polypeptide(L)'
;MAKTQLNVRVDEATAEAARERALQRGVSVNRYIEELVLRDAGEVGQTFVEAASDFMKQYERVFAEEFGRGAAGPAARGVAGGREGHPGKK
;
A
#
# COMPACT_ATOMS: atom_id res chain seq x y z
N MET A 1 10.56 -7.39 11.51
CA MET A 1 9.82 -8.59 11.05
C MET A 1 10.81 -9.72 10.86
N ALA A 2 10.43 -10.96 11.18
CA ALA A 2 11.25 -12.12 10.82
C ALA A 2 11.31 -12.27 9.29
N LYS A 3 12.44 -12.72 8.75
CA LYS A 3 12.58 -12.99 7.32
C LYS A 3 11.82 -14.28 6.98
N THR A 4 10.97 -14.23 5.95
CA THR A 4 10.28 -15.41 5.40
C THR A 4 11.14 -16.04 4.31
N GLN A 5 11.23 -17.38 4.30
CA GLN A 5 11.95 -18.11 3.24
C GLN A 5 11.03 -18.35 2.03
N LEU A 6 11.57 -18.15 0.83
CA LEU A 6 10.93 -18.46 -0.45
C LEU A 6 11.83 -19.44 -1.22
N ASN A 7 11.31 -20.63 -1.52
CA ASN A 7 12.03 -21.63 -2.31
C ASN A 7 11.65 -21.45 -3.79
N VAL A 8 12.59 -20.97 -4.61
CA VAL A 8 12.39 -20.77 -6.06
C VAL A 8 13.31 -21.72 -6.83
N ARG A 9 12.76 -22.40 -7.83
CA ARG A 9 13.54 -23.15 -8.82
C ARG A 9 13.65 -22.30 -10.08
N VAL A 10 14.86 -22.17 -10.60
CA VAL A 10 15.17 -21.44 -11.82
C VAL A 10 16.11 -22.29 -12.67
N ASP A 11 16.18 -21.99 -13.97
CA ASP A 11 17.21 -22.54 -14.83
C ASP A 11 18.60 -22.00 -14.46
N GLU A 12 19.63 -22.68 -14.97
CA GLU A 12 21.02 -22.37 -14.68
C GLU A 12 21.42 -20.97 -15.14
N ALA A 13 21.02 -20.55 -16.34
CA ALA A 13 21.36 -19.25 -16.90
C ALA A 13 20.78 -18.11 -16.06
N THR A 14 19.53 -18.25 -15.60
CA THR A 14 18.91 -17.29 -14.67
C THR A 14 19.65 -17.22 -13.34
N ALA A 15 20.06 -18.36 -12.78
CA ALA A 15 20.80 -18.41 -11.52
C ALA A 15 22.20 -17.77 -11.64
N GLU A 16 22.90 -18.00 -12.75
CA GLU A 16 24.18 -17.37 -13.04
C GLU A 16 24.05 -15.87 -13.23
N ALA A 17 23.08 -15.42 -14.02
CA ALA A 17 22.82 -13.99 -14.20
C ALA A 17 22.55 -13.29 -12.86
N ALA A 18 21.76 -13.89 -11.97
CA ALA A 18 21.52 -13.34 -10.64
C ALA A 18 22.80 -13.28 -9.78
N ARG A 19 23.65 -14.31 -9.86
CA ARG A 19 24.95 -14.36 -9.16
C ARG A 19 25.90 -13.28 -9.65
N GLU A 20 26.09 -13.14 -10.96
CA GLU A 20 26.97 -12.13 -11.54
C GLU A 20 26.52 -10.71 -11.18
N ARG A 21 25.22 -10.43 -11.29
CA ARG A 21 24.64 -9.12 -10.94
C ARG A 21 24.81 -8.80 -9.46
N ALA A 22 24.62 -9.78 -8.59
CA ALA A 22 24.83 -9.62 -7.16
C ALA A 22 26.31 -9.33 -6.83
N LEU A 23 27.23 -10.07 -7.46
CA LEU A 23 28.67 -9.90 -7.31
C LEU A 23 29.13 -8.50 -7.77
N GLN A 24 28.68 -8.03 -8.93
CA GLN A 24 28.98 -6.70 -9.46
C GLN A 24 28.55 -5.58 -8.50
N ARG A 25 27.51 -5.82 -7.71
CA ARG A 25 26.99 -4.88 -6.71
C ARG A 25 27.57 -5.07 -5.32
N GLY A 26 28.40 -6.09 -5.11
CA GLY A 26 28.96 -6.43 -3.81
C GLY A 26 27.91 -6.89 -2.79
N VAL A 27 26.78 -7.44 -3.24
CA VAL A 27 25.69 -7.91 -2.38
C VAL A 27 25.50 -9.42 -2.50
N SER A 28 24.84 -10.03 -1.52
CA SER A 28 24.44 -11.44 -1.64
C SER A 28 23.33 -11.62 -2.68
N VAL A 29 23.26 -12.80 -3.28
CA VAL A 29 22.21 -13.16 -4.25
C VAL A 29 20.82 -12.98 -3.66
N ASN A 30 20.61 -13.40 -2.42
CA ASN A 30 19.33 -13.24 -1.73
C ASN A 30 18.94 -11.76 -1.59
N ARG A 31 19.91 -10.90 -1.28
CA ARG A 31 19.66 -9.45 -1.18
C ARG A 31 19.36 -8.83 -2.54
N TYR A 32 20.09 -9.25 -3.58
CA TYR A 32 19.82 -8.81 -4.95
C TYR A 32 18.41 -9.22 -5.42
N ILE A 33 17.98 -10.46 -5.14
CA ILE A 33 16.63 -10.93 -5.48
C ILE A 33 15.57 -10.15 -4.70
N GLU A 34 15.77 -9.90 -3.39
CA GLU A 34 14.86 -9.09 -2.58
C GLU A 34 14.68 -7.69 -3.17
N GLU A 35 15.77 -7.01 -3.53
CA GLU A 35 15.71 -5.68 -4.13
C GLU A 35 15.07 -5.68 -5.53
N LEU A 36 15.31 -6.73 -6.31
CA LEU A 36 14.69 -6.90 -7.63
C LEU A 36 13.17 -7.03 -7.50
N VAL A 37 12.69 -7.86 -6.58
CA VAL A 37 11.26 -8.05 -6.31
C VAL A 37 10.62 -6.79 -5.74
N LEU A 38 11.30 -6.08 -4.84
CA LEU A 38 10.81 -4.81 -4.28
C LEU A 38 10.69 -3.73 -5.34
N ARG A 39 11.63 -3.65 -6.28
CA ARG A 39 11.57 -2.70 -7.41
C ARG A 39 10.39 -3.02 -8.33
N ASP A 40 10.24 -4.28 -8.71
CA ASP A 40 9.14 -4.75 -9.55
C ASP A 40 7.77 -4.47 -8.90
N ALA A 41 7.61 -4.80 -7.61
CA ALA A 41 6.39 -4.49 -6.86
C ALA A 41 6.13 -2.97 -6.71
N GLY A 42 7.20 -2.18 -6.58
CA GLY A 42 7.13 -0.73 -6.43
C GLY A 42 6.71 -0.01 -7.72
N GLU A 43 7.14 -0.48 -8.89
CA GLU A 43 6.77 0.08 -10.20
C GLU A 43 5.27 -0.07 -10.49
N VAL A 44 4.67 -1.21 -10.13
CA VAL A 44 3.21 -1.43 -10.24
C VAL A 44 2.45 -0.50 -9.28
N GLY A 45 2.92 -0.36 -8.03
CA GLY A 45 2.30 0.50 -7.04
C GLY A 45 2.34 1.98 -7.42
N GLN A 46 3.48 2.49 -7.91
CA GLN A 46 3.59 3.88 -8.34
C GLN A 46 2.72 4.17 -9.57
N THR A 47 2.78 3.32 -10.59
CA THR A 47 1.95 3.49 -11.81
C THR A 47 0.46 3.48 -11.46
N PHE A 48 0.04 2.63 -10.51
CA PHE A 48 -1.34 2.60 -10.03
C PHE A 48 -1.75 3.89 -9.32
N VAL A 49 -0.90 4.42 -8.42
CA VAL A 49 -1.19 5.67 -7.70
C VAL A 49 -1.21 6.87 -8.64
N GLU A 50 -0.30 6.93 -9.62
CA GLU A 50 -0.29 7.98 -10.64
C GLU A 50 -1.55 7.93 -11.51
N ALA A 51 -1.95 6.75 -11.98
CA ALA A 51 -3.19 6.57 -12.74
C ALA A 51 -4.44 6.93 -11.92
N ALA A 52 -4.48 6.56 -10.64
CA ALA A 52 -5.58 6.93 -9.74
C ALA A 52 -5.62 8.44 -9.47
N SER A 53 -4.45 9.09 -9.34
CA SER A 53 -4.34 10.54 -9.18
C SER A 53 -4.84 11.28 -10.42
N ASP A 54 -4.47 10.82 -11.62
CA ASP A 54 -4.92 11.42 -12.86
C ASP A 54 -6.41 11.17 -13.12
N PHE A 55 -6.93 10.00 -12.76
CA PHE A 55 -8.36 9.72 -12.72
C PHE A 55 -9.10 10.70 -11.79
N MET A 56 -8.61 10.90 -10.56
CA MET A 56 -9.23 11.82 -9.60
C MET A 56 -9.24 13.27 -10.11
N LYS A 57 -8.16 13.75 -10.74
CA LYS A 57 -8.10 15.08 -11.37
C LYS A 57 -9.07 15.21 -12.54
N GLN A 58 -9.19 14.18 -13.37
CA GLN A 58 -10.11 14.20 -14.53
C GLN A 58 -11.58 14.16 -14.09
N TYR A 59 -11.89 13.46 -13.00
CA TYR A 59 -13.25 13.36 -12.46
C TYR A 59 -13.60 14.46 -11.46
N GLU A 60 -12.66 15.29 -11.00
CA GLU A 60 -12.90 16.41 -10.07
C GLU A 60 -14.01 17.34 -10.56
N ARG A 61 -14.01 17.68 -11.85
CA ARG A 61 -15.04 18.53 -12.46
C ARG A 61 -16.41 17.86 -12.49
N VAL A 62 -16.47 16.56 -12.72
CA VAL A 62 -17.72 15.78 -12.80
C VAL A 62 -18.28 15.51 -11.39
N PHE A 63 -17.42 15.19 -10.43
CA PHE A 63 -17.79 14.99 -9.03
C PHE A 63 -18.27 16.28 -8.36
N ALA A 64 -17.66 17.42 -8.66
CA ALA A 64 -18.09 18.71 -8.13
C ALA A 64 -19.47 19.12 -8.65
N GLU A 65 -19.80 18.78 -9.91
CA GLU A 65 -21.12 19.03 -10.51
C GLU A 65 -22.19 18.07 -9.95
N GLU A 66 -21.85 16.81 -9.62
CA GLU A 66 -22.83 15.81 -9.19
C GLU A 66 -22.99 15.68 -7.65
N PHE A 67 -21.96 15.97 -6.85
CA PHE A 67 -21.96 15.81 -5.38
C PHE A 67 -21.74 17.12 -4.58
N GLY A 68 -21.56 18.27 -5.26
CA GLY A 68 -21.19 19.56 -4.67
C GLY A 68 -22.20 20.25 -3.74
N ARG A 69 -23.31 19.60 -3.37
CA ARG A 69 -24.30 20.12 -2.39
C ARG A 69 -24.70 19.14 -1.29
N GLY A 70 -23.80 18.24 -0.87
CA GLY A 70 -24.14 17.29 0.21
C GLY A 70 -23.02 16.81 1.13
N ALA A 71 -21.75 17.10 0.85
CA ALA A 71 -20.65 16.64 1.70
C ALA A 71 -20.42 17.56 2.90
N ALA A 72 -21.35 17.56 3.85
CA ALA A 72 -20.97 17.83 5.23
C ALA A 72 -20.02 16.71 5.64
N GLY A 73 -18.71 17.00 5.70
CA GLY A 73 -17.71 16.08 6.22
C GLY A 73 -18.10 15.59 7.61
N PRO A 74 -17.62 14.41 8.06
CA PRO A 74 -17.96 13.90 9.37
C PRO A 74 -17.41 14.85 10.43
N ALA A 75 -18.27 15.76 10.88
CA ALA A 75 -18.04 16.60 12.03
C ALA A 75 -17.74 15.67 13.21
N ALA A 76 -16.58 15.88 13.82
CA ALA A 76 -16.22 15.33 15.10
C ALA A 76 -17.37 15.52 16.09
N ARG A 77 -18.24 14.50 16.24
CA ARG A 77 -19.25 14.48 17.27
C ARG A 77 -18.66 13.76 18.46
N GLY A 78 -18.22 14.59 19.40
CA GLY A 78 -17.58 14.21 20.64
C GLY A 78 -18.34 13.14 21.40
N VAL A 79 -17.54 12.35 22.09
CA VAL A 79 -17.84 11.50 23.24
C VAL A 79 -18.97 12.09 24.09
N ALA A 80 -20.11 11.41 24.12
CA ALA A 80 -21.07 11.52 25.21
C ALA A 80 -21.49 10.10 25.59
N GLY A 81 -20.73 9.50 26.51
CA GLY A 81 -21.10 8.26 27.16
C GLY A 81 -22.38 8.46 27.97
N GLY A 82 -23.48 7.90 27.48
CA GLY A 82 -24.72 7.76 28.23
C GLY A 82 -24.54 6.73 29.33
N ARG A 83 -24.10 7.17 30.51
CA ARG A 83 -24.40 6.48 31.78
C ARG A 83 -25.72 7.03 32.28
N GLU A 84 -26.83 6.41 31.90
CA GLU A 84 -28.06 6.54 32.67
C GLU A 84 -28.03 5.50 33.78
N GLY A 85 -27.70 5.97 34.98
CA GLY A 85 -28.13 5.31 36.20
C GLY A 85 -29.61 5.58 36.40
N HIS A 86 -30.37 4.57 36.81
CA HIS A 86 -31.62 4.80 37.53
C HIS A 86 -31.51 4.22 38.95
N PRO A 87 -31.88 4.99 39.98
CA PRO A 87 -31.55 4.74 41.38
C PRO A 87 -32.55 3.82 42.07
N GLY A 88 -32.12 3.20 43.16
CA GLY A 88 -32.97 2.38 44.03
C GLY A 88 -33.87 3.15 44.99
N LYS A 89 -34.45 2.37 45.93
CA LYS A 89 -35.39 2.68 47.06
C LYS A 89 -36.85 2.49 46.62
N LYS A 90 -37.70 1.68 47.26
CA LYS A 90 -37.74 1.04 48.59
C LYS A 90 -38.44 -0.31 48.49
#